data_AF-A0A7S2XV66-F1
#
_entry.id   AF-A0A7S2XV66-F1
#
_cell.length_a   1.000
_cell.length_b   1.000
_cell.length_c   1.000
_cell.angle_alpha   90.00
_cell.angle_beta   90.00
_cell.angle_gamma   90.00
#
_symmetry.space_group_name_H-M   'P 1'
#
loop_
_entity.id
_entity.type
_entity.pdbx_description
1 polymer ?
#
loop_
_entity_poly.entity_id
_entity_poly.type
_entity_poly.pdbx_seq_one_letter_code
_entity_poly.pdbx_strand_id
1 'polypeptide(L)'
;YTAAGVGPNEAARRAIEGAAEEQKKRQEPVRGALRGQAADLAPPPSPSPFRSITWAEAAGRTHRDTRVVNDAEVFLPHHRNECTWPLGASAAVVPELLPVARIARIVGWAGSLLNGVQLFYRWPGRAEMGDLLPGHKLFGDDGLGLGGEYQKSSFDLVEGEEIVKVFVRSGALVDALGVETSQGRRFWWGGQGGDLTTWEIPQGSFLGGFYGGYGGHVHHLGPIIIQEHCPSGASLDSPFAVQGAYGLKRRVYQAVHEILEAPVATKDQKLAVLAAVSKYLKKIQEQPNDVKFRRVKVGNSYFQRNIGVHMYGCQLMAAVGFFLNFDKTTNEVYLVMPRGFFSLDGLLSCDTAIAEGMNHIA
;
A
#
# COMPACT_ATOMS: atom_id res chain seq x y z
N TYR A 1 -65.92 44.19 16.48
CA TYR A 1 -65.03 44.85 15.50
C TYR A 1 -63.63 44.33 15.69
N THR A 2 -63.25 43.41 14.80
CA THR A 2 -62.00 42.68 14.71
C THR A 2 -60.94 43.48 13.97
N ALA A 3 -59.68 43.42 14.43
CA ALA A 3 -58.52 43.35 13.56
C ALA A 3 -57.36 42.74 14.37
N ALA A 4 -57.22 41.42 14.28
CA ALA A 4 -56.11 40.67 14.86
C ALA A 4 -54.85 40.91 14.02
N GLY A 5 -53.81 41.43 14.66
CA GLY A 5 -52.50 41.64 14.05
C GLY A 5 -51.81 40.29 13.82
N VAL A 6 -51.52 40.00 12.55
CA VAL A 6 -50.62 38.92 12.14
C VAL A 6 -49.21 39.33 12.56
N GLY A 7 -48.65 38.61 13.54
CA GLY A 7 -47.31 38.88 14.04
C GLY A 7 -46.24 38.68 12.95
N PRO A 8 -45.09 39.38 13.04
CA PRO A 8 -44.03 39.38 12.02
C PRO A 8 -43.44 38.01 11.68
N ASN A 9 -43.78 36.96 12.43
CA ASN A 9 -43.33 35.59 12.20
C ASN A 9 -44.15 34.83 11.13
N GLU A 10 -45.41 35.20 10.88
CA GLU A 10 -46.25 34.45 9.94
C GLU A 10 -45.98 34.84 8.48
N ALA A 11 -45.66 36.12 8.23
CA ALA A 11 -45.25 36.59 6.92
C ALA A 11 -43.92 35.96 6.46
N ALA A 12 -42.96 35.81 7.39
CA ALA A 12 -41.68 35.15 7.12
C ALA A 12 -41.88 33.66 6.79
N ARG A 13 -42.78 32.97 7.49
CA ARG A 13 -43.12 31.56 7.22
C ARG A 13 -43.70 31.37 5.82
N ARG A 14 -44.64 32.22 5.42
CA ARG A 14 -45.25 32.17 4.07
C ARG A 14 -44.24 32.45 2.96
N ALA A 15 -43.25 33.33 3.21
CA ALA A 15 -42.18 33.59 2.25
C ALA A 15 -41.24 32.38 2.06
N ILE A 16 -40.91 31.67 3.15
CA ILE A 16 -40.06 30.47 3.10
C ILE A 16 -40.80 29.31 2.41
N GLU A 17 -42.09 29.10 2.73
CA GLU A 17 -42.91 28.06 2.09
C GLU A 17 -43.09 28.33 0.59
N GLY A 18 -43.33 29.59 0.19
CA GLY A 18 -43.42 29.97 -1.22
C GLY A 18 -42.13 29.72 -2.01
N ALA A 19 -40.97 30.02 -1.41
CA ALA A 19 -39.67 29.78 -2.05
C ALA A 19 -39.38 28.28 -2.24
N ALA A 20 -39.76 27.44 -1.27
CA ALA A 20 -39.59 25.99 -1.37
C ALA A 20 -40.49 25.38 -2.46
N GLU A 21 -41.74 25.85 -2.58
CA GLU A 21 -42.68 25.40 -3.61
C GLU A 21 -42.21 25.78 -5.03
N GLU A 22 -41.67 27.00 -5.20
CA GLU A 22 -41.13 27.45 -6.48
C GLU A 22 -39.86 26.68 -6.87
N GLN A 23 -39.00 26.36 -5.90
CA GLN A 23 -37.82 25.54 -6.12
C GLN A 23 -38.18 24.09 -6.50
N LYS A 24 -39.24 23.54 -5.91
CA LYS A 24 -39.77 22.21 -6.28
C LYS A 24 -40.34 22.18 -7.70
N LYS A 25 -41.09 23.22 -8.11
CA LYS A 25 -41.62 23.36 -9.48
C LYS A 25 -40.51 23.51 -10.54
N ARG A 26 -39.38 24.12 -10.19
CA ARG A 26 -38.20 24.22 -11.09
C ARG A 26 -37.44 22.91 -11.25
N GLN A 27 -37.50 22.00 -10.28
CA GLN A 27 -36.76 20.72 -10.33
C GLN A 27 -37.51 19.58 -11.03
N GLU A 28 -38.85 19.60 -11.06
CA GLU A 28 -39.64 18.56 -11.73
C GLU A 28 -39.43 18.42 -13.25
N PRO A 29 -39.29 19.48 -14.07
CA PRO A 29 -39.08 19.31 -15.52
C PRO A 29 -37.70 18.72 -15.87
N VAL A 30 -36.70 18.81 -14.98
CA VAL A 30 -35.34 18.26 -15.22
C VAL A 30 -35.30 16.74 -15.02
N ARG A 31 -36.14 16.18 -14.14
CA ARG A 31 -36.19 14.73 -13.90
C ARG A 31 -36.87 13.93 -15.01
N GLY A 32 -37.78 14.55 -15.77
CA GLY A 32 -38.47 13.90 -16.90
C GLY A 32 -37.56 13.70 -18.12
N ALA A 33 -36.65 14.64 -18.39
CA ALA A 33 -35.79 14.63 -19.57
C ALA A 33 -34.63 13.61 -19.50
N LEU A 34 -34.17 13.24 -18.31
CA LEU A 34 -33.03 12.33 -18.11
C LEU A 34 -33.39 10.83 -18.14
N ARG A 35 -34.68 10.48 -18.14
CA ARG A 35 -35.12 9.07 -18.09
C ARG A 35 -35.11 8.37 -19.45
N GLY A 36 -34.94 9.10 -20.55
CA GLY A 36 -35.02 8.57 -21.92
C GLY A 36 -33.69 8.22 -22.59
N GLN A 37 -32.53 8.47 -21.97
CA GLN A 37 -31.21 8.30 -22.61
C GLN A 37 -30.27 7.30 -21.92
N ALA A 38 -30.72 6.61 -20.86
CA ALA A 38 -29.84 5.76 -20.05
C ALA A 38 -29.77 4.28 -20.49
N ALA A 39 -30.36 3.90 -21.63
CA ALA A 39 -30.50 2.48 -22.01
C ALA A 39 -29.31 1.88 -22.79
N ASP A 40 -28.37 2.68 -23.30
CA ASP A 40 -27.28 2.20 -24.18
C ASP A 40 -25.86 2.57 -23.71
N LEU A 41 -25.68 3.01 -22.46
CA LEU A 41 -24.33 3.24 -21.94
C LEU A 41 -23.70 1.90 -21.54
N ALA A 42 -22.60 1.56 -22.21
CA ALA A 42 -21.74 0.45 -21.83
C ALA A 42 -21.48 0.48 -20.32
N PRO A 43 -21.44 -0.69 -19.64
CA PRO A 43 -21.17 -0.72 -18.21
C PRO A 43 -19.87 0.06 -17.92
N PRO A 44 -19.83 0.85 -16.83
CA PRO A 44 -18.61 1.55 -16.48
C PRO A 44 -17.45 0.55 -16.42
N PRO A 45 -16.24 0.92 -16.86
CA PRO A 45 -15.08 0.06 -16.78
C PRO A 45 -14.98 -0.48 -15.35
N SER A 46 -14.76 -1.79 -15.21
CA SER A 46 -14.66 -2.42 -13.89
C SER A 46 -13.66 -1.63 -13.05
N PRO A 47 -13.98 -1.26 -11.80
CA PRO A 47 -13.05 -0.51 -10.97
C PRO A 47 -11.72 -1.25 -10.90
N SER A 48 -10.63 -0.51 -11.13
CA SER A 48 -9.27 -1.05 -11.04
C SER A 48 -9.05 -1.73 -9.68
N PRO A 49 -8.16 -2.73 -9.59
CA PRO A 49 -7.85 -3.36 -8.31
C PRO A 49 -7.19 -2.34 -7.38
N PHE A 50 -7.91 -1.84 -6.37
CA PHE A 50 -7.32 -0.97 -5.35
C PHE A 50 -6.95 -1.79 -4.12
N ARG A 51 -5.81 -1.49 -3.51
CA ARG A 51 -5.51 -1.97 -2.16
C ARG A 51 -6.01 -0.92 -1.17
N SER A 52 -6.77 -1.36 -0.17
CA SER A 52 -7.04 -0.52 1.00
C SER A 52 -6.12 -0.94 2.14
N ILE A 53 -5.64 0.06 2.88
CA ILE A 53 -4.88 -0.15 4.11
C ILE A 53 -5.78 0.33 5.25
N THR A 54 -5.96 -0.53 6.25
CA THR A 54 -6.77 -0.24 7.43
C THR A 54 -5.89 -0.35 8.66
N TRP A 55 -5.86 0.72 9.45
CA TRP A 55 -5.26 0.73 10.78
C TRP A 55 -6.36 0.41 11.78
N ALA A 56 -6.40 -0.83 12.27
CA ALA A 56 -7.38 -1.21 13.28
C ALA A 56 -7.04 -0.52 14.61
N GLU A 57 -8.04 -0.12 15.40
CA GLU A 57 -7.83 0.56 16.69
C GLU A 57 -6.79 -0.18 17.55
N ALA A 58 -5.78 0.53 18.06
CA ALA A 58 -4.70 -0.07 18.84
C ALA A 58 -5.16 -0.44 20.25
N ALA A 59 -4.72 -1.60 20.75
CA ALA A 59 -4.89 -1.96 22.16
C ALA A 59 -3.76 -1.38 23.01
N GLY A 60 -4.08 -0.94 24.23
CA GLY A 60 -3.17 -0.28 25.15
C GLY A 60 -3.41 1.23 25.25
N ARG A 61 -2.46 1.96 25.86
CA ARG A 61 -2.58 3.41 26.08
C ARG A 61 -1.28 4.13 25.72
N THR A 62 -1.37 5.44 25.50
CA THR A 62 -0.19 6.29 25.38
C THR A 62 0.30 6.73 26.77
N HIS A 63 1.62 6.74 26.91
CA HIS A 63 2.34 7.32 28.05
C HIS A 63 3.15 8.54 27.63
N ARG A 64 3.67 9.27 28.62
CA ARG A 64 4.42 10.52 28.41
C ARG A 64 5.69 10.34 27.56
N ASP A 65 6.31 9.18 27.62
CA ASP A 65 7.55 8.79 26.95
C ASP A 65 7.32 7.99 25.65
N THR A 66 6.07 7.89 25.19
CA THR A 66 5.72 7.13 24.00
C THR A 66 6.35 7.70 22.73
N ARG A 67 7.08 6.85 22.01
CA ARG A 67 7.57 7.08 20.66
C ARG A 67 6.73 6.29 19.68
N VAL A 68 6.28 6.94 18.60
CA VAL A 68 5.43 6.30 17.58
C VAL A 68 6.27 5.39 16.69
N VAL A 69 5.68 4.28 16.28
CA VAL A 69 6.24 3.33 15.31
C VAL A 69 5.13 2.87 14.36
N ASN A 70 5.47 2.68 13.09
CA ASN A 70 4.51 2.32 12.06
C ASN A 70 5.17 1.47 10.97
N ASP A 71 4.86 0.17 10.92
CA ASP A 71 5.34 -0.72 9.85
C ASP A 71 4.72 -0.42 8.49
N ALA A 72 3.68 0.43 8.39
CA ALA A 72 3.16 0.85 7.09
C ALA A 72 4.26 1.45 6.21
N GLU A 73 5.29 2.04 6.83
CA GLU A 73 6.48 2.57 6.16
C GLU A 73 7.22 1.52 5.30
N VAL A 74 7.13 0.23 5.63
CA VAL A 74 7.70 -0.87 4.80
C VAL A 74 6.98 -0.96 3.45
N PHE A 75 5.70 -0.55 3.40
CA PHE A 75 4.85 -0.59 2.21
C PHE A 75 4.74 0.75 1.50
N LEU A 76 5.11 1.85 2.17
CA LEU A 76 5.05 3.18 1.59
C LEU A 76 6.31 3.46 0.74
N PRO A 77 6.16 4.00 -0.48
CA PRO A 77 7.28 4.39 -1.33
C PRO A 77 8.20 5.47 -0.73
N HIS A 78 7.81 6.10 0.38
CA HIS A 78 8.39 7.36 0.85
C HIS A 78 9.37 7.25 2.02
N HIS A 79 9.54 6.09 2.67
CA HIS A 79 10.27 6.04 3.94
C HIS A 79 11.69 5.45 3.91
N ARG A 80 12.46 5.77 2.87
CA ARG A 80 13.91 5.91 3.07
C ARG A 80 14.26 7.37 2.82
N ASN A 81 14.24 8.16 3.90
CA ASN A 81 14.50 9.59 3.92
C ASN A 81 15.91 9.93 3.42
N GLU A 82 16.05 10.07 2.10
CA GLU A 82 16.74 11.18 1.41
C GLU A 82 15.98 11.63 0.13
N CYS A 83 14.82 11.04 -0.19
CA CYS A 83 13.94 11.55 -1.26
C CYS A 83 12.65 12.09 -0.67
N THR A 84 12.66 13.37 -0.30
CA THR A 84 11.44 14.17 -0.10
C THR A 84 10.69 14.27 -1.42
N TRP A 85 9.63 13.48 -1.58
CA TRP A 85 8.60 13.76 -2.58
C TRP A 85 7.64 14.80 -1.98
N PRO A 86 7.31 15.91 -2.67
CA PRO A 86 6.44 16.91 -2.10
C PRO A 86 4.99 16.44 -2.26
N LEU A 87 4.24 16.40 -1.14
CA LEU A 87 2.94 17.05 -0.95
C LEU A 87 2.07 16.30 0.06
N GLY A 88 1.52 17.07 0.99
CA GLY A 88 0.52 16.62 1.95
C GLY A 88 -0.81 16.32 1.27
N ALA A 89 -1.32 15.12 1.50
CA ALA A 89 -2.74 14.82 1.49
C ALA A 89 -2.98 13.59 2.37
N SER A 90 -4.04 13.68 3.18
CA SER A 90 -4.65 12.59 3.93
C SER A 90 -5.10 11.47 2.97
N ALA A 91 -4.85 10.21 3.33
CA ALA A 91 -5.01 8.98 2.53
C ALA A 91 -3.93 8.76 1.44
N ALA A 92 -2.86 8.06 1.81
CA ALA A 92 -1.86 7.59 0.86
C ALA A 92 -2.43 6.45 0.00
N VAL A 93 -2.73 6.74 -1.26
CA VAL A 93 -2.93 5.72 -2.30
C VAL A 93 -1.56 5.14 -2.63
N VAL A 94 -1.28 3.91 -2.19
CA VAL A 94 -0.04 3.21 -2.53
C VAL A 94 -0.18 2.65 -3.95
N PRO A 95 0.70 3.00 -4.91
CA PRO A 95 0.59 2.49 -6.27
C PRO A 95 0.62 0.96 -6.32
N GLU A 96 -0.30 0.38 -7.09
CA GLU A 96 -0.67 -1.04 -7.22
C GLU A 96 0.50 -2.00 -7.55
N LEU A 97 1.64 -1.48 -7.99
CA LEU A 97 2.60 -2.22 -8.83
C LEU A 97 3.77 -2.89 -8.10
N LEU A 98 3.87 -2.77 -6.77
CA LEU A 98 4.87 -3.50 -6.00
C LEU A 98 4.27 -4.77 -5.38
N PRO A 99 4.93 -5.93 -5.53
CA PRO A 99 4.57 -7.10 -4.76
C PRO A 99 4.71 -6.74 -3.28
N VAL A 100 3.62 -6.88 -2.52
CA VAL A 100 3.65 -6.46 -1.12
C VAL A 100 4.53 -7.42 -0.34
N ALA A 101 5.44 -6.87 0.45
CA ALA A 101 6.15 -7.66 1.43
C ALA A 101 5.13 -8.41 2.31
N ARG A 102 5.29 -9.72 2.46
CA ARG A 102 4.46 -10.52 3.37
C ARG A 102 5.25 -10.77 4.64
N ILE A 103 4.60 -10.70 5.80
CA ILE A 103 5.24 -11.10 7.06
C ILE A 103 5.65 -12.57 6.92
N ALA A 104 6.92 -12.85 7.21
CA ALA A 104 7.51 -14.18 7.14
C ALA A 104 8.05 -14.65 8.50
N ARG A 105 8.38 -13.71 9.38
CA ARG A 105 8.82 -13.99 10.74
C ARG A 105 8.42 -12.85 11.66
N ILE A 106 8.02 -13.22 12.87
CA ILE A 106 7.82 -12.30 13.99
C ILE A 106 8.82 -12.70 15.07
N VAL A 107 9.56 -11.72 15.59
CA VAL A 107 10.44 -11.91 16.74
C VAL A 107 9.88 -11.07 17.88
N GLY A 108 9.68 -11.68 19.03
CA GLY A 108 9.22 -10.99 20.24
C GLY A 108 10.20 -11.16 21.39
N TRP A 109 10.29 -10.13 22.21
CA TRP A 109 11.05 -10.09 23.46
C TRP A 109 10.04 -9.90 24.58
N ALA A 110 9.90 -10.91 25.42
CA ALA A 110 8.83 -10.92 26.40
C ALA A 110 9.17 -11.67 27.68
N GLY A 111 8.54 -11.24 28.77
CA GLY A 111 8.55 -11.90 30.07
C GLY A 111 7.12 -11.91 30.60
N SER A 112 6.88 -11.31 31.76
CA SER A 112 5.51 -11.00 32.20
C SER A 112 4.81 -9.95 31.35
N LEU A 113 5.57 -9.13 30.61
CA LEU A 113 5.10 -8.09 29.69
C LEU A 113 5.73 -8.27 28.30
N LEU A 114 5.12 -7.66 27.29
CA LEU A 114 5.69 -7.54 25.95
C LEU A 114 6.67 -6.36 25.92
N ASN A 115 7.96 -6.67 25.83
CA ASN A 115 9.02 -5.66 25.79
C ASN A 115 9.29 -5.16 24.36
N GLY A 116 9.29 -6.09 23.42
CA GLY A 116 9.79 -5.89 22.07
C GLY A 116 9.03 -6.72 21.03
N VAL A 117 8.73 -6.17 19.86
CA VAL A 117 8.36 -6.97 18.67
C VAL A 117 9.06 -6.46 17.41
N GLN A 118 9.49 -7.36 16.53
CA GLN A 118 10.08 -7.02 15.24
C GLN A 118 9.55 -7.94 14.16
N LEU A 119 9.10 -7.34 13.05
CA LEU A 119 8.64 -8.06 11.87
C LEU A 119 9.76 -8.25 10.86
N PHE A 120 9.69 -9.36 10.14
CA PHE A 120 10.56 -9.70 9.04
C PHE A 120 9.69 -10.10 7.85
N TYR A 121 10.01 -9.53 6.70
CA TYR A 121 9.18 -9.63 5.51
C TYR A 121 9.86 -10.45 4.42
N ARG A 122 9.06 -11.29 3.74
CA ARG A 122 9.41 -11.89 2.46
C ARG A 122 8.92 -10.96 1.36
N TRP A 123 9.84 -10.51 0.52
CA TRP A 123 9.53 -9.69 -0.64
C TRP A 123 9.50 -10.57 -1.91
N PRO A 124 8.38 -10.65 -2.64
CA PRO A 124 8.32 -11.44 -3.87
C PRO A 124 9.33 -10.94 -4.90
N GLY A 125 10.10 -11.86 -5.48
CA GLY A 125 11.21 -11.55 -6.41
C GLY A 125 12.59 -11.38 -5.74
N ARG A 126 12.68 -11.42 -4.40
CA ARG A 126 13.96 -11.49 -3.66
C ARG A 126 14.24 -12.87 -3.05
N ALA A 127 13.32 -13.82 -3.23
CA ALA A 127 13.37 -15.16 -2.61
C ALA A 127 14.64 -15.95 -2.98
N GLU A 128 15.20 -15.76 -4.19
CA GLU A 128 16.47 -16.38 -4.58
C GLU A 128 17.68 -15.90 -3.73
N MET A 129 17.54 -14.79 -3.01
CA MET A 129 18.59 -14.24 -2.16
C MET A 129 18.48 -14.69 -0.69
N GLY A 130 17.45 -15.45 -0.30
CA GLY A 130 17.29 -15.99 1.07
C GLY A 130 17.07 -14.95 2.19
N ASP A 131 17.27 -13.66 1.92
CA ASP A 131 17.27 -12.60 2.91
C ASP A 131 15.85 -12.11 3.25
N LEU A 132 15.41 -12.41 4.47
CA LEU A 132 14.27 -11.73 5.08
C LEU A 132 14.60 -10.24 5.27
N LEU A 133 13.69 -9.36 4.86
CA LEU A 133 13.81 -7.92 5.07
C LEU A 133 13.34 -7.59 6.49
N PRO A 134 14.21 -7.11 7.38
CA PRO A 134 13.74 -6.61 8.67
C PRO A 134 12.83 -5.40 8.46
N GLY A 135 11.75 -5.34 9.23
CA GLY A 135 10.92 -4.16 9.40
C GLY A 135 11.68 -2.98 10.02
N HIS A 136 11.03 -1.82 10.05
CA HIS A 136 11.72 -0.55 10.23
C HIS A 136 12.29 -0.33 11.65
N LYS A 137 11.86 -1.12 12.66
CA LYS A 137 12.40 -1.05 14.01
C LYS A 137 11.96 -2.21 14.90
N LEU A 138 12.74 -2.47 15.95
CA LEU A 138 12.23 -3.14 17.15
C LEU A 138 11.20 -2.22 17.82
N PHE A 139 9.97 -2.68 17.98
CA PHE A 139 8.90 -2.01 18.72
C PHE A 139 9.16 -2.23 20.21
N GLY A 140 9.81 -1.28 20.87
CA GLY A 140 10.21 -1.41 22.27
C GLY A 140 11.72 -1.53 22.46
N ASP A 141 12.14 -2.38 23.40
CA ASP A 141 13.55 -2.65 23.74
C ASP A 141 13.85 -4.16 23.62
N ASP A 142 15.12 -4.54 23.52
CA ASP A 142 15.57 -5.94 23.52
C ASP A 142 15.88 -6.45 24.93
N GLY A 143 15.77 -5.58 25.94
CA GLY A 143 15.92 -5.94 27.35
C GLY A 143 17.34 -5.81 27.89
N LEU A 144 18.31 -5.44 27.06
CA LEU A 144 19.72 -5.35 27.50
C LEU A 144 20.00 -4.18 28.46
N GLY A 145 19.10 -3.19 28.54
CA GLY A 145 19.32 -1.96 29.31
C GLY A 145 18.74 -1.92 30.73
N LEU A 146 17.76 -2.76 31.08
CA LEU A 146 16.95 -2.57 32.31
C LEU A 146 16.98 -3.74 33.30
N GLY A 147 17.85 -4.73 33.10
CA GLY A 147 18.03 -5.85 34.05
C GLY A 147 16.84 -6.81 34.16
N GLY A 148 15.87 -6.73 33.24
CA GLY A 148 14.78 -7.69 33.12
C GLY A 148 15.17 -8.88 32.23
N GLU A 149 14.92 -10.10 32.70
CA GLU A 149 15.08 -11.32 31.89
C GLU A 149 13.95 -11.44 30.86
N TYR A 150 14.05 -10.73 29.75
CA TYR A 150 13.16 -10.93 28.61
C TYR A 150 13.66 -12.09 27.75
N GLN A 151 12.78 -13.04 27.47
CA GLN A 151 13.08 -14.13 26.56
C GLN A 151 12.78 -13.71 25.13
N LYS A 152 13.79 -13.84 24.27
CA LYS A 152 13.65 -13.66 22.82
C LYS A 152 13.16 -14.96 22.20
N SER A 153 12.06 -14.90 21.47
CA SER A 153 11.54 -16.04 20.69
C SER A 153 11.02 -15.58 19.33
N SER A 154 11.09 -16.47 18.34
CA SER A 154 10.67 -16.21 16.97
C SER A 154 9.57 -17.16 16.52
N PHE A 155 8.67 -16.65 15.69
CA PHE A 155 7.63 -17.41 15.02
C PHE A 155 7.77 -17.22 13.51
N ASP A 156 8.09 -18.31 12.81
CA ASP A 156 8.32 -18.33 11.37
C ASP A 156 7.08 -18.86 10.66
N LEU A 157 6.64 -18.11 9.63
CA LEU A 157 5.56 -18.54 8.75
C LEU A 157 6.11 -19.46 7.66
N VAL A 158 5.44 -20.58 7.44
CA VAL A 158 5.75 -21.47 6.32
C VAL A 158 5.23 -20.87 5.01
N GLU A 159 5.66 -21.41 3.88
CA GLU A 159 5.21 -20.92 2.59
C GLU A 159 3.69 -21.08 2.41
N GLY A 160 3.02 -20.01 1.95
CA GLY A 160 1.56 -19.96 1.80
C GLY A 160 0.77 -19.78 3.09
N GLU A 161 1.44 -19.75 4.26
CA GLU A 161 0.77 -19.50 5.52
C GLU A 161 0.63 -18.01 5.80
N GLU A 162 -0.58 -17.62 6.19
CA GLU A 162 -0.92 -16.24 6.54
C GLU A 162 -1.42 -16.13 7.98
N ILE A 163 -1.27 -14.94 8.56
CA ILE A 163 -1.84 -14.59 9.88
C ILE A 163 -3.29 -14.19 9.67
N VAL A 164 -4.20 -14.89 10.35
CA VAL A 164 -5.66 -14.71 10.23
C VAL A 164 -6.28 -14.11 11.48
N LYS A 165 -5.62 -14.18 12.64
CA LYS A 165 -6.03 -13.46 13.85
C LYS A 165 -4.83 -12.87 14.59
N VAL A 166 -5.05 -11.71 15.18
CA VAL A 166 -4.13 -11.05 16.11
C VAL A 166 -4.83 -10.90 17.46
N PHE A 167 -4.12 -11.23 18.52
CA PHE A 167 -4.57 -11.07 19.90
C PHE A 167 -3.61 -10.15 20.62
N VAL A 168 -4.10 -9.16 21.35
CA VAL A 168 -3.27 -8.33 22.22
C VAL A 168 -3.90 -8.29 23.59
N ARG A 169 -3.10 -8.50 24.64
CA ARG A 169 -3.51 -8.22 26.01
C ARG A 169 -2.87 -6.94 26.47
N SER A 170 -3.66 -6.03 27.03
CA SER A 170 -3.14 -4.76 27.51
C SER A 170 -3.88 -4.23 28.72
N GLY A 171 -3.14 -3.69 29.68
CA GLY A 171 -3.63 -2.86 30.77
C GLY A 171 -3.04 -1.45 30.69
N ALA A 172 -2.13 -1.13 31.61
CA ALA A 172 -1.33 0.08 31.52
C ALA A 172 -0.31 0.01 30.37
N LEU A 173 0.24 -1.18 30.12
CA LEU A 173 1.17 -1.49 29.03
C LEU A 173 0.61 -2.67 28.22
N VAL A 174 1.27 -3.03 27.11
CA VAL A 174 0.95 -4.28 26.42
C VAL A 174 1.59 -5.45 27.18
N ASP A 175 0.73 -6.30 27.73
CA ASP A 175 1.12 -7.49 28.49
C ASP A 175 1.51 -8.64 27.57
N ALA A 176 0.80 -8.81 26.44
CA ALA A 176 1.06 -9.87 25.48
C ALA A 176 0.61 -9.57 24.05
N LEU A 177 1.27 -10.22 23.09
CA LEU A 177 0.89 -10.31 21.68
C LEU A 177 0.76 -11.79 21.31
N GLY A 178 -0.33 -12.14 20.64
CA GLY A 178 -0.55 -13.46 20.07
C GLY A 178 -0.96 -13.37 18.61
N VAL A 179 -0.68 -14.44 17.86
CA VAL A 179 -1.13 -14.59 16.47
C VAL A 179 -1.70 -15.99 16.25
N GLU A 180 -2.70 -16.09 15.37
CA GLU A 180 -3.20 -17.35 14.81
C GLU A 180 -3.04 -17.32 13.29
N THR A 181 -2.63 -18.45 12.73
CA THR A 181 -2.40 -18.61 11.30
C THR A 181 -3.54 -19.36 10.62
N SER A 182 -3.60 -19.24 9.30
CA SER A 182 -4.47 -20.03 8.40
C SER A 182 -4.32 -21.55 8.56
N GLN A 183 -3.21 -22.02 9.14
CA GLN A 183 -2.98 -23.44 9.44
C GLN A 183 -3.36 -23.82 10.89
N GLY A 184 -4.01 -22.92 11.63
CA GLY A 184 -4.43 -23.15 13.01
C GLY A 184 -3.29 -23.10 14.05
N ARG A 185 -2.06 -22.75 13.64
CA ARG A 185 -0.95 -22.55 14.58
C ARG A 185 -1.16 -21.27 15.37
N ARG A 186 -0.97 -21.34 16.69
CA ARG A 186 -1.04 -20.20 17.61
C ARG A 186 0.31 -19.98 18.27
N PHE A 187 0.69 -18.71 18.43
CA PHE A 187 1.91 -18.32 19.11
C PHE A 187 1.64 -17.10 20.00
N TRP A 188 2.31 -17.02 21.16
CA TRP A 188 2.17 -15.94 22.13
C TRP A 188 3.53 -15.46 22.62
N TRP A 189 3.63 -14.14 22.80
CA TRP A 189 4.69 -13.45 23.52
C TRP A 189 4.07 -12.67 24.67
N GLY A 190 4.62 -12.79 25.88
CA GLY A 190 4.18 -12.02 27.05
C GLY A 190 3.34 -12.80 28.05
N GLY A 191 2.76 -12.07 29.01
CA GLY A 191 2.03 -12.64 30.15
C GLY A 191 0.51 -12.74 29.97
N GLN A 192 -0.16 -13.11 31.06
CA GLN A 192 -1.63 -13.24 31.11
C GLN A 192 -2.34 -11.98 31.64
N GLY A 193 -1.59 -10.89 31.86
CA GLY A 193 -2.13 -9.61 32.33
C GLY A 193 -3.06 -8.96 31.30
N GLY A 194 -3.72 -7.88 31.72
CA GLY A 194 -4.50 -7.01 30.83
C GLY A 194 -5.79 -7.62 30.25
N ASP A 195 -6.54 -6.73 29.60
CA ASP A 195 -7.76 -7.08 28.86
C ASP A 195 -7.40 -7.57 27.46
N LEU A 196 -8.13 -8.57 26.97
CA LEU A 196 -7.90 -9.18 25.66
C LEU A 196 -8.64 -8.40 24.57
N THR A 197 -7.90 -7.89 23.59
CA THR A 197 -8.42 -7.40 22.31
C THR A 197 -8.06 -8.40 21.21
N THR A 198 -8.99 -8.64 20.29
CA THR A 198 -8.81 -9.57 19.17
C THR A 198 -9.22 -8.91 17.87
N TRP A 199 -8.41 -9.09 16.82
CA TRP A 199 -8.75 -8.73 15.45
C TRP A 199 -8.73 -9.96 14.57
N GLU A 200 -9.82 -10.18 13.85
CA GLU A 200 -9.87 -11.16 12.76
C GLU A 200 -9.50 -10.45 11.45
N ILE A 201 -8.55 -11.02 10.71
CA ILE A 201 -8.14 -10.49 9.42
C ILE A 201 -9.20 -10.90 8.39
N PRO A 202 -9.90 -9.95 7.74
CA PRO A 202 -10.96 -10.28 6.80
C PRO A 202 -10.45 -11.13 5.63
N GLN A 203 -11.30 -12.00 5.09
CA GLN A 203 -10.97 -12.77 3.89
C GLN A 203 -10.58 -11.84 2.73
N GLY A 204 -9.54 -12.19 1.99
CA GLY A 204 -8.96 -11.35 0.94
C GLY A 204 -8.09 -10.21 1.49
N SER A 205 -7.85 -10.17 2.80
CA SER A 205 -6.86 -9.30 3.43
C SER A 205 -5.75 -10.12 4.07
N PHE A 206 -4.65 -9.45 4.38
CA PHE A 206 -3.57 -10.03 5.17
C PHE A 206 -3.05 -9.01 6.19
N LEU A 207 -2.38 -9.50 7.23
CA LEU A 207 -1.67 -8.64 8.18
C LEU A 207 -0.43 -8.03 7.48
N GLY A 208 -0.48 -6.72 7.25
CA GLY A 208 0.63 -5.95 6.71
C GLY A 208 1.70 -5.69 7.77
N GLY A 209 1.33 -5.39 9.00
CA GLY A 209 2.30 -5.13 10.06
C GLY A 209 1.64 -4.58 11.31
N PHE A 210 2.40 -3.88 12.13
CA PHE A 210 1.86 -3.19 13.30
C PHE A 210 2.14 -1.69 13.27
N TYR A 211 1.27 -0.93 13.92
CA TYR A 211 1.54 0.44 14.32
C TYR A 211 1.32 0.56 15.83
N GLY A 212 1.91 1.57 16.46
CA GLY A 212 1.73 1.79 17.88
C GLY A 212 2.76 2.72 18.48
N GLY A 213 3.03 2.51 19.77
CA GLY A 213 4.00 3.32 20.47
C GLY A 213 4.73 2.59 21.60
N TYR A 214 5.95 3.03 21.88
CA TYR A 214 6.83 2.40 22.86
C TYR A 214 7.69 3.42 23.62
N GLY A 215 8.08 3.10 24.86
CA GLY A 215 8.93 3.95 25.73
C GLY A 215 10.01 3.18 26.48
N GLY A 216 10.36 1.99 25.98
CA GLY A 216 11.17 0.98 26.68
C GLY A 216 10.42 -0.35 26.75
N HIS A 217 9.09 -0.27 26.85
CA HIS A 217 8.15 -1.37 26.63
C HIS A 217 7.14 -0.98 25.55
N VAL A 218 6.34 -1.94 25.07
CA VAL A 218 5.24 -1.66 24.14
C VAL A 218 4.06 -1.06 24.92
N HIS A 219 3.66 0.17 24.57
CA HIS A 219 2.59 0.90 25.28
C HIS A 219 1.21 0.61 24.68
N HIS A 220 1.15 0.63 23.35
CA HIS A 220 -0.03 0.23 22.59
C HIS A 220 0.39 -0.30 21.22
N LEU A 221 -0.44 -1.18 20.66
CA LEU A 221 -0.19 -1.86 19.39
C LEU A 221 -1.51 -2.10 18.65
N GLY A 222 -1.54 -1.78 17.35
CA GLY A 222 -2.67 -2.04 16.47
C GLY A 222 -2.20 -2.70 15.17
N PRO A 223 -2.94 -3.68 14.63
CA PRO A 223 -2.60 -4.30 13.36
C PRO A 223 -2.89 -3.36 12.18
N ILE A 224 -2.03 -3.44 11.18
CA ILE A 224 -2.22 -2.84 9.85
C ILE A 224 -2.73 -3.95 8.94
N ILE A 225 -3.96 -3.82 8.47
CA ILE A 225 -4.62 -4.79 7.60
C ILE A 225 -4.55 -4.26 6.17
N ILE A 226 -4.09 -5.09 5.24
CA ILE A 226 -4.04 -4.74 3.81
C ILE A 226 -5.04 -5.64 3.09
N GLN A 227 -6.06 -5.03 2.50
CA GLN A 227 -7.05 -5.73 1.70
C GLN A 227 -6.64 -5.72 0.24
N GLU A 228 -6.57 -6.90 -0.36
CA GLU A 228 -6.38 -7.06 -1.80
C GLU A 228 -7.78 -7.16 -2.42
N HIS A 229 -8.23 -6.10 -3.10
CA HIS A 229 -9.42 -6.20 -3.93
C HIS A 229 -9.05 -7.00 -5.17
N CYS A 230 -9.16 -8.32 -5.09
CA CYS A 230 -9.34 -9.10 -6.29
C CYS A 230 -10.74 -8.79 -6.81
N PRO A 231 -10.92 -8.24 -8.03
CA PRO A 231 -12.25 -7.99 -8.56
C PRO A 231 -13.03 -9.32 -8.55
N SER A 232 -14.06 -9.36 -7.70
CA SER A 232 -14.90 -10.52 -7.44
C SER A 232 -15.60 -10.92 -8.73
N GLY A 233 -15.13 -12.00 -9.35
CA GLY A 233 -15.63 -12.50 -10.63
C GLY A 233 -14.67 -13.44 -11.36
N ALA A 234 -13.37 -13.44 -11.05
CA ALA A 234 -12.45 -14.47 -11.54
C ALA A 234 -12.52 -15.70 -10.61
N SER A 235 -13.23 -16.75 -11.02
CA SER A 235 -13.25 -18.01 -10.30
C SER A 235 -11.85 -18.64 -10.25
N LEU A 236 -11.56 -19.36 -9.16
CA LEU A 236 -10.33 -20.16 -9.00
C LEU A 236 -10.22 -21.32 -10.00
N ASP A 237 -11.30 -21.66 -10.71
CA ASP A 237 -11.32 -22.64 -11.81
C ASP A 237 -10.91 -22.02 -13.16
N SER A 238 -10.63 -20.72 -13.19
CA SER A 238 -10.22 -20.03 -14.40
C SER A 238 -8.73 -20.28 -14.67
N PRO A 239 -8.31 -20.60 -15.92
CA PRO A 239 -6.94 -20.99 -16.27
C PRO A 239 -5.88 -19.86 -16.15
N PHE A 240 -6.17 -18.84 -15.36
CA PHE A 240 -5.35 -17.67 -15.04
C PHE A 240 -4.10 -18.02 -14.20
N ALA A 241 -3.93 -19.28 -13.79
CA ALA A 241 -2.71 -19.79 -13.17
C ALA A 241 -1.54 -20.00 -14.16
N VAL A 242 -1.74 -19.81 -15.47
CA VAL A 242 -0.68 -19.94 -16.52
C VAL A 242 -0.11 -18.56 -16.96
N GLN A 243 -0.29 -17.52 -16.14
CA GLN A 243 -0.40 -16.14 -16.66
C GLN A 243 0.75 -15.18 -16.28
N GLY A 244 2.00 -15.65 -16.23
CA GLY A 244 3.16 -14.81 -15.95
C GLY A 244 3.40 -13.67 -16.97
N ALA A 245 3.15 -13.93 -18.26
CA ALA A 245 3.37 -12.94 -19.33
C ALA A 245 2.20 -11.97 -19.55
N TYR A 246 0.95 -12.44 -19.44
CA TYR A 246 -0.23 -11.59 -19.64
C TYR A 246 -0.47 -10.65 -18.45
N GLY A 247 -0.17 -11.08 -17.22
CA GLY A 247 -0.20 -10.21 -16.06
C GLY A 247 0.83 -9.07 -16.16
N LEU A 248 2.02 -9.37 -16.72
CA LEU A 248 3.07 -8.39 -16.94
C LEU A 248 2.70 -7.34 -17.99
N LYS A 249 2.29 -7.79 -19.18
CA LYS A 249 1.88 -6.90 -20.27
C LYS A 249 0.76 -5.97 -19.79
N ARG A 250 -0.24 -6.51 -19.07
CA ARG A 250 -1.32 -5.74 -18.45
C ARG A 250 -0.81 -4.68 -17.46
N ARG A 251 0.12 -5.04 -16.56
CA ARG A 251 0.71 -4.09 -15.60
C ARG A 251 1.42 -2.93 -16.28
N VAL A 252 2.17 -3.19 -17.34
CA VAL A 252 2.87 -2.14 -18.09
C VAL A 252 1.88 -1.26 -18.84
N TYR A 253 0.86 -1.84 -19.49
CA TYR A 253 -0.19 -1.03 -20.12
C TYR A 253 -0.93 -0.14 -19.14
N GLN A 254 -1.22 -0.65 -17.95
CA GLN A 254 -1.88 0.14 -16.93
C GLN A 254 -1.02 1.32 -16.50
N ALA A 255 0.27 1.10 -16.19
CA ALA A 255 1.18 2.18 -15.85
C ALA A 255 1.36 3.19 -17.00
N VAL A 256 1.40 2.72 -18.25
CA VAL A 256 1.42 3.59 -19.43
C VAL A 256 0.12 4.40 -19.52
N HIS A 257 -1.04 3.79 -19.34
CA HIS A 257 -2.33 4.48 -19.36
C HIS A 257 -2.44 5.54 -18.24
N GLU A 258 -1.95 5.24 -17.04
CA GLU A 258 -1.88 6.22 -15.94
C GLU A 258 -0.99 7.42 -16.30
N ILE A 259 0.12 7.20 -17.02
CA ILE A 259 0.94 8.30 -17.56
C ILE A 259 0.16 9.11 -18.61
N LEU A 260 -0.58 8.45 -19.50
CA LEU A 260 -1.35 9.10 -20.56
C LEU A 260 -2.47 9.97 -19.97
N GLU A 261 -3.19 9.46 -18.97
CA GLU A 261 -4.31 10.15 -18.33
C GLU A 261 -3.88 11.14 -17.23
N ALA A 262 -2.60 11.19 -16.88
CA ALA A 262 -2.09 12.10 -15.84
C ALA A 262 -2.42 13.57 -16.18
N PRO A 263 -3.25 14.26 -15.37
CA PRO A 263 -3.75 15.59 -15.71
C PRO A 263 -2.71 16.70 -15.54
N VAL A 264 -1.68 16.47 -14.71
CA VAL A 264 -0.68 17.49 -14.34
C VAL A 264 0.60 17.41 -15.18
N ALA A 265 0.80 16.35 -15.96
CA ALA A 265 2.01 16.15 -16.74
C ALA A 265 1.86 16.68 -18.17
N THR A 266 2.87 17.41 -18.67
CA THR A 266 2.90 17.88 -20.07
C THR A 266 3.15 16.73 -21.05
N LYS A 267 2.80 16.94 -22.32
CA LYS A 267 3.07 16.00 -23.43
C LYS A 267 4.54 15.54 -23.43
N ASP A 268 5.46 16.50 -23.32
CA ASP A 268 6.90 16.25 -23.34
C ASP A 268 7.38 15.48 -22.11
N GLN A 269 6.81 15.74 -20.93
CA GLN A 269 7.13 15.01 -19.70
C GLN A 269 6.70 13.54 -19.80
N LYS A 270 5.48 13.29 -20.30
CA LYS A 270 4.97 11.93 -20.53
C LYS A 270 5.87 11.16 -21.50
N LEU A 271 6.25 11.79 -22.62
CA LEU A 271 7.18 11.21 -23.59
C LEU A 271 8.58 10.96 -22.98
N ALA A 272 9.11 11.89 -22.19
CA ALA A 272 10.41 11.75 -21.54
C ALA A 272 10.46 10.54 -20.59
N VAL A 273 9.40 10.31 -19.81
CA VAL A 273 9.27 9.14 -18.93
C VAL A 273 9.27 7.85 -19.75
N LEU A 274 8.38 7.74 -20.74
CA LEU A 274 8.25 6.53 -21.56
C LEU A 274 9.56 6.21 -22.31
N ALA A 275 10.17 7.23 -22.93
CA ALA A 275 11.43 7.07 -23.65
C ALA A 275 12.58 6.67 -22.72
N ALA A 276 12.65 7.23 -21.50
CA ALA A 276 13.69 6.87 -20.53
C ALA A 276 13.54 5.42 -20.04
N VAL A 277 12.32 4.94 -19.77
CA VAL A 277 12.10 3.54 -19.38
C VAL A 277 12.41 2.59 -20.53
N SER A 278 11.93 2.87 -21.76
CA SER A 278 12.27 2.08 -22.96
C SER A 278 13.79 1.97 -23.15
N LYS A 279 14.54 3.07 -22.93
CA LYS A 279 16.01 3.06 -22.99
C LYS A 279 16.66 2.11 -21.99
N TYR A 280 16.13 2.00 -20.77
CA TYR A 280 16.64 1.02 -19.80
C TYR A 280 16.35 -0.41 -20.24
N LEU A 281 15.13 -0.68 -20.72
CA LEU A 281 14.74 -2.01 -21.19
C LEU A 281 15.59 -2.48 -22.37
N LYS A 282 15.83 -1.61 -23.37
CA LYS A 282 16.67 -1.92 -24.54
C LYS A 282 18.09 -2.31 -24.14
N LYS A 283 18.72 -1.58 -23.21
CA LYS A 283 20.05 -1.94 -22.70
C LYS A 283 20.08 -3.33 -22.05
N ILE A 284 19.02 -3.71 -21.34
CA ILE A 284 18.90 -5.04 -20.73
C ILE A 284 18.64 -6.10 -21.82
N GLN A 285 17.84 -5.81 -22.83
CA GLN A 285 17.60 -6.74 -23.95
C GLN A 285 18.89 -6.99 -24.75
N GLU A 286 19.69 -5.95 -25.01
CA GLU A 286 20.97 -6.05 -25.72
C GLU A 286 22.02 -6.83 -24.92
N GLN A 287 22.06 -6.65 -23.60
CA GLN A 287 23.08 -7.22 -22.71
C GLN A 287 22.43 -7.84 -21.46
N PRO A 288 21.68 -8.96 -21.58
CA PRO A 288 20.80 -9.48 -20.53
C PRO A 288 21.53 -9.99 -19.30
N ASN A 289 22.79 -10.40 -19.46
CA ASN A 289 23.63 -10.96 -18.40
C ASN A 289 24.40 -9.89 -17.61
N ASP A 290 24.48 -8.66 -18.12
CA ASP A 290 25.22 -7.58 -17.47
C ASP A 290 24.38 -6.92 -16.37
N VAL A 291 24.82 -7.12 -15.13
CA VAL A 291 24.13 -6.62 -13.92
C VAL A 291 24.07 -5.09 -13.90
N LYS A 292 25.01 -4.39 -14.57
CA LYS A 292 25.06 -2.93 -14.54
C LYS A 292 23.83 -2.29 -15.16
N PHE A 293 23.20 -2.90 -16.16
CA PHE A 293 21.99 -2.37 -16.81
C PHE A 293 20.72 -2.68 -16.03
N ARG A 294 20.78 -3.68 -15.16
CA ARG A 294 19.70 -4.03 -14.23
C ARG A 294 19.76 -3.24 -12.92
N ARG A 295 20.75 -2.34 -12.75
CA ARG A 295 20.90 -1.46 -11.59
C ARG A 295 20.89 0.01 -12.04
N VAL A 296 19.93 0.78 -11.55
CA VAL A 296 19.79 2.21 -11.85
C VAL A 296 19.94 2.99 -10.55
N LYS A 297 20.98 3.80 -10.41
CA LYS A 297 21.17 4.65 -9.23
C LYS A 297 20.07 5.71 -9.16
N VAL A 298 19.30 5.76 -8.09
CA VAL A 298 18.17 6.71 -7.93
C VAL A 298 18.67 8.15 -7.93
N GLY A 299 19.82 8.43 -7.30
CA GLY A 299 20.44 9.77 -7.32
C GLY A 299 21.06 10.18 -8.67
N ASN A 300 20.98 9.36 -9.71
CA ASN A 300 21.52 9.70 -11.02
C ASN A 300 20.75 10.88 -11.65
N SER A 301 21.47 11.88 -12.17
CA SER A 301 20.86 13.09 -12.74
C SER A 301 19.96 12.82 -13.94
N TYR A 302 20.29 11.84 -14.79
CA TYR A 302 19.43 11.40 -15.89
C TYR A 302 18.17 10.71 -15.36
N PHE A 303 18.30 9.83 -14.35
CA PHE A 303 17.15 9.20 -13.73
C PHE A 303 16.21 10.25 -13.11
N GLN A 304 16.75 11.14 -12.28
CA GLN A 304 15.96 12.19 -11.62
C GLN A 304 15.22 13.05 -12.64
N ARG A 305 15.93 13.57 -13.65
CA ARG A 305 15.34 14.47 -14.66
C ARG A 305 14.21 13.84 -15.48
N ASN A 306 14.30 12.56 -15.81
CA ASN A 306 13.37 11.92 -16.76
C ASN A 306 12.37 10.96 -16.10
N ILE A 307 12.62 10.52 -14.88
CA ILE A 307 11.79 9.52 -14.18
C ILE A 307 11.53 9.98 -12.75
N GLY A 308 12.58 10.30 -12.00
CA GLY A 308 12.52 10.58 -10.57
C GLY A 308 11.83 11.90 -10.17
N VAL A 309 11.48 12.77 -11.10
CA VAL A 309 10.62 13.95 -10.82
C VAL A 309 9.15 13.72 -11.17
N HIS A 310 8.82 12.57 -11.77
CA HIS A 310 7.48 12.24 -12.23
C HIS A 310 6.90 11.11 -11.39
N MET A 311 5.78 11.36 -10.71
CA MET A 311 5.08 10.38 -9.86
C MET A 311 4.86 9.04 -10.60
N TYR A 312 4.40 9.12 -11.85
CA TYR A 312 4.12 7.94 -12.69
C TYR A 312 5.38 7.28 -13.28
N GLY A 313 6.54 7.96 -13.27
CA GLY A 313 7.79 7.39 -13.78
C GLY A 313 8.32 6.26 -12.91
N CYS A 314 8.31 6.45 -11.59
CA CYS A 314 8.67 5.40 -10.65
C CYS A 314 7.68 4.22 -10.67
N GLN A 315 6.39 4.50 -10.89
CA GLN A 315 5.36 3.47 -11.04
C GLN A 315 5.62 2.62 -12.29
N LEU A 316 5.94 3.24 -13.42
CA LEU A 316 6.29 2.52 -14.64
C LEU A 316 7.58 1.69 -14.46
N MET A 317 8.60 2.23 -13.77
CA MET A 317 9.80 1.46 -13.42
C MET A 317 9.46 0.20 -12.61
N ALA A 318 8.55 0.32 -11.63
CA ALA A 318 8.07 -0.81 -10.85
C ALA A 318 7.23 -1.80 -11.68
N ALA A 319 6.39 -1.30 -12.59
CA ALA A 319 5.61 -2.13 -13.52
C ALA A 319 6.52 -2.99 -14.41
N VAL A 320 7.62 -2.40 -14.88
CA VAL A 320 8.64 -3.12 -15.65
C VAL A 320 9.69 -3.80 -14.76
N GLY A 321 9.37 -4.09 -13.50
CA GLY A 321 10.15 -5.02 -12.67
C GLY A 321 11.40 -4.47 -12.00
N PHE A 322 11.55 -3.15 -11.88
CA PHE A 322 12.57 -2.56 -11.02
C PHE A 322 12.07 -2.36 -9.59
N PHE A 323 12.93 -2.65 -8.61
CA PHE A 323 12.61 -2.50 -7.18
C PHE A 323 13.64 -1.65 -6.48
N LEU A 324 13.21 -0.92 -5.45
CA LEU A 324 14.14 -0.15 -4.62
C LEU A 324 15.05 -1.11 -3.83
N ASN A 325 16.36 -0.92 -3.95
CA ASN A 325 17.38 -1.63 -3.20
C ASN A 325 18.34 -0.61 -2.60
N PHE A 326 18.64 -0.76 -1.33
CA PHE A 326 19.60 0.08 -0.64
C PHE A 326 20.89 -0.70 -0.43
N ASP A 327 21.97 -0.17 -0.98
CA ASP A 327 23.29 -0.74 -0.81
C ASP A 327 23.88 -0.25 0.52
N LYS A 328 23.86 -1.14 1.53
CA LYS A 328 24.37 -0.82 2.86
C LYS A 328 25.87 -0.47 2.85
N THR A 329 26.62 -0.93 1.84
CA THR A 329 28.06 -0.69 1.77
C THR A 329 28.38 0.70 1.25
N THR A 330 27.62 1.19 0.27
CA THR A 330 27.84 2.50 -0.33
C THR A 330 26.91 3.59 0.22
N ASN A 331 25.92 3.22 1.05
CA ASN A 331 24.87 4.11 1.54
C ASN A 331 24.06 4.74 0.39
N GLU A 332 23.89 4.02 -0.72
CA GLU A 332 23.21 4.52 -1.92
C GLU A 332 21.93 3.75 -2.22
N VAL A 333 20.98 4.44 -2.85
CA VAL A 333 19.71 3.86 -3.30
C VAL A 333 19.75 3.55 -4.79
N TYR A 334 19.43 2.31 -5.14
CA TYR A 334 19.33 1.80 -6.49
C TYR A 334 17.91 1.29 -6.78
N LEU A 335 17.47 1.38 -8.02
CA LEU A 335 16.45 0.53 -8.58
C LEU A 335 17.13 -0.70 -9.19
N VAL A 336 16.66 -1.90 -8.84
CA VAL A 336 17.25 -3.16 -9.27
C VAL A 336 16.20 -4.06 -9.89
N MET A 337 16.47 -4.58 -11.08
CA MET A 337 15.71 -5.64 -11.71
C MET A 337 16.43 -6.98 -11.48
N PRO A 338 15.85 -7.94 -10.74
CA PRO A 338 16.48 -9.25 -10.51
C PRO A 338 16.83 -9.95 -11.83
N ARG A 339 17.86 -10.79 -11.80
CA ARG A 339 18.10 -11.74 -12.89
C ARG A 339 16.93 -12.72 -12.96
N GLY A 340 16.58 -13.15 -14.16
CA GLY A 340 15.44 -14.05 -14.35
C GLY A 340 14.07 -13.42 -14.09
N PHE A 341 13.98 -12.14 -13.67
CA PHE A 341 12.69 -11.49 -13.42
C PHE A 341 11.78 -11.49 -14.66
N PHE A 342 12.38 -11.37 -15.84
CA PHE A 342 11.70 -11.54 -17.13
C PHE A 342 12.49 -12.44 -18.07
N SER A 343 11.76 -13.18 -18.90
CA SER A 343 12.28 -13.69 -20.16
C SER A 343 12.56 -12.53 -21.12
N LEU A 344 13.36 -12.78 -22.16
CA LEU A 344 13.58 -11.79 -23.24
C LEU A 344 12.25 -11.39 -23.89
N ASP A 345 11.33 -12.34 -24.10
CA ASP A 345 10.00 -12.06 -24.66
C ASP A 345 9.15 -11.17 -23.74
N GLY A 346 9.28 -11.36 -22.41
CA GLY A 346 8.64 -10.49 -21.43
C GLY A 346 9.15 -9.05 -21.52
N LEU A 347 10.47 -8.87 -21.63
CA LEU A 347 11.07 -7.54 -21.81
C LEU A 347 10.65 -6.89 -23.13
N LEU A 348 10.59 -7.65 -24.23
CA LEU A 348 10.13 -7.17 -25.53
C LEU A 348 8.67 -6.70 -25.45
N SER A 349 7.81 -7.49 -24.82
CA SER A 349 6.41 -7.11 -24.61
C SER A 349 6.25 -5.83 -23.80
N CYS A 350 7.09 -5.59 -22.79
CA CYS A 350 7.09 -4.34 -22.03
C CYS A 350 7.49 -3.15 -22.91
N ASP A 351 8.55 -3.30 -23.72
CA ASP A 351 9.01 -2.25 -24.64
C ASP A 351 7.96 -1.92 -25.70
N THR A 352 7.26 -2.93 -26.24
CA THR A 352 6.14 -2.72 -27.17
C THR A 352 5.01 -1.90 -26.54
N ALA A 353 4.58 -2.22 -25.31
CA ALA A 353 3.53 -1.47 -24.62
C ALA A 353 3.93 0.00 -24.39
N ILE A 354 5.20 0.24 -24.05
CA ILE A 354 5.74 1.60 -23.89
C ILE A 354 5.78 2.34 -25.24
N ALA A 355 6.17 1.65 -26.32
CA ALA A 355 6.20 2.23 -27.67
C ALA A 355 4.81 2.61 -28.17
N GLU A 356 3.80 1.78 -27.93
CA GLU A 356 2.40 2.10 -28.22
C GLU A 356 1.93 3.35 -27.44
N GLY A 357 2.31 3.45 -26.16
CA GLY A 357 2.05 4.65 -25.36
C GLY A 357 2.69 5.91 -25.93
N MET A 358 3.94 5.82 -26.40
CA MET A 358 4.61 6.97 -27.05
C MET A 358 3.90 7.38 -28.34
N ASN A 359 3.46 6.42 -29.16
CA ASN A 359 2.73 6.70 -30.40
C ASN A 359 1.36 7.33 -30.16
N HIS A 360 0.69 7.01 -29.04
CA HIS A 360 -0.57 7.66 -28.66
C HIS A 360 -0.37 9.14 -28.28
N ILE A 361 0.83 9.50 -27.80
CA ILE A 361 1.15 10.87 -27.44
C ILE A 361 1.55 11.68 -28.67
N ALA A 362 2.39 11.10 -29.55
CA ALA A 362 2.98 11.75 -30.72
C ALA A 362 1.91 12.37 -31.64
#